data_AF-A0A3N5FU69-F1
#
_entry.id   AF-A0A3N5FU69-F1
#
_cell.length_a   1.000
_cell.length_b   1.000
_cell.length_c   1.000
_cell.angle_alpha   90.00
_cell.angle_beta   90.00
_cell.angle_gamma   90.00
#
_symmetry.space_group_name_H-M   'P 1'
#
loop_
_entity.id
_entity.type
_entity.pdbx_description
1 polymer ?
#
loop_
_entity_poly.entity_id
_entity_poly.type
_entity_poly.pdbx_seq_one_letter_code
_entity_poly.pdbx_strand_id
1 'polypeptide(L)'
;MKSSPQRSEELRRERSRALVETHIAAIFQRIPMLSGFALRDDLEVTDIAISTWPGYSAGEELYEDLVQALADLAEERPDAVEVLRGRTFARAFH
;
A
#
# COMPACT_ATOMS: atom_id res chain seq x y z
N MET A 1 -34.57 2.11 -13.45
CA MET A 1 -34.13 0.70 -13.29
C MET A 1 -32.75 0.54 -13.92
N LYS A 2 -31.68 0.79 -13.17
CA LYS A 2 -30.26 0.56 -13.54
C LYS A 2 -29.53 0.26 -12.23
N SER A 3 -29.62 -0.97 -11.69
CA SER A 3 -29.28 -1.16 -10.26
C SER A 3 -28.63 -2.49 -9.86
N SER A 4 -28.33 -3.40 -10.80
CA SER A 4 -27.76 -4.71 -10.43
C SER A 4 -26.25 -4.87 -10.73
N PRO A 5 -25.73 -4.50 -11.91
CA PRO A 5 -24.30 -4.68 -12.20
C PRO A 5 -23.41 -3.58 -11.61
N GLN A 6 -23.89 -2.33 -11.52
CA GLN A 6 -23.11 -1.22 -10.96
C GLN A 6 -22.87 -1.38 -9.45
N ARG A 7 -23.87 -1.90 -8.73
CA ARG A 7 -23.78 -2.10 -7.28
C ARG A 7 -22.79 -3.21 -6.90
N SER A 8 -22.65 -4.24 -7.73
CA SER A 8 -21.70 -5.33 -7.46
C SER A 8 -20.25 -4.92 -7.72
N GLU A 9 -20.01 -4.07 -8.72
CA GLU A 9 -18.69 -3.50 -9.00
C GLU A 9 -18.24 -2.53 -7.91
N GLU A 10 -19.16 -1.68 -7.44
CA GLU A 10 -18.89 -0.76 -6.33
C GLU A 10 -18.52 -1.52 -5.05
N LEU A 11 -19.29 -2.56 -4.70
CA LEU A 11 -18.98 -3.43 -3.56
C LEU A 11 -17.65 -4.18 -3.73
N ARG A 12 -17.30 -4.60 -4.95
CA ARG A 12 -16.00 -5.22 -5.22
C ARG A 12 -14.89 -4.21 -4.96
N ARG A 13 -15.01 -2.99 -5.49
CA ARG A 13 -14.02 -1.92 -5.34
C ARG A 13 -13.84 -1.51 -3.88
N GLU A 14 -14.94 -1.41 -3.13
CA GLU A 14 -14.91 -1.11 -1.69
C GLU A 14 -14.20 -2.21 -0.92
N ARG A 15 -14.47 -3.48 -1.23
CA ARG A 15 -13.75 -4.62 -0.63
C ARG A 15 -12.26 -4.60 -0.97
N SER A 16 -11.89 -4.35 -2.23
CA SER A 16 -10.48 -4.24 -2.63
C SER A 16 -9.80 -3.10 -1.88
N ARG A 17 -10.48 -1.96 -1.71
CA ARG A 17 -9.98 -0.83 -0.93
C ARG A 17 -9.76 -1.19 0.54
N ALA A 18 -10.73 -1.79 1.20
CA ALA A 18 -10.59 -2.19 2.61
C ALA A 18 -9.44 -3.19 2.83
N LEU A 19 -9.23 -4.09 1.86
CA LEU A 19 -8.12 -5.04 1.90
C LEU A 19 -6.78 -4.34 1.70
N VAL A 20 -6.66 -3.42 0.75
CA VAL A 20 -5.47 -2.59 0.58
C VAL A 20 -5.17 -1.83 1.87
N GLU A 21 -6.15 -1.16 2.45
CA GLU A 21 -5.97 -0.42 3.71
C GLU A 21 -5.49 -1.35 4.85
N THR A 22 -6.04 -2.56 4.94
CA THR A 22 -5.61 -3.56 5.93
C THR A 22 -4.18 -4.02 5.71
N HIS A 23 -3.80 -4.30 4.46
CA HIS A 23 -2.45 -4.76 4.10
C HIS A 23 -1.40 -3.67 4.30
N ILE A 24 -1.70 -2.44 3.86
CA ILE A 24 -0.82 -1.29 4.09
C ILE A 24 -0.63 -1.03 5.59
N ALA A 25 -1.69 -1.16 6.40
CA ALA A 25 -1.56 -1.07 7.84
C ALA A 25 -0.64 -2.16 8.42
N ALA A 26 -0.72 -3.39 7.91
CA ALA A 26 0.18 -4.48 8.31
C ALA A 26 1.64 -4.21 7.94
N ILE A 27 1.91 -3.62 6.77
CA ILE A 27 3.26 -3.18 6.36
C ILE A 27 3.83 -2.17 7.37
N PHE A 28 3.06 -1.12 7.71
CA PHE A 28 3.51 -0.13 8.70
C PHE A 28 3.71 -0.71 10.11
N GLN A 29 2.99 -1.78 10.47
CA GLN A 29 3.21 -2.49 11.73
C GLN A 29 4.48 -3.34 11.71
N ARG A 30 4.77 -4.01 10.58
CA ARG A 30 5.97 -4.83 10.40
C ARG A 30 7.24 -4.00 10.27
N ILE A 31 7.13 -2.79 9.72
CA ILE A 31 8.26 -1.86 9.51
C ILE A 31 7.97 -0.56 10.29
N PRO A 32 8.20 -0.51 11.62
CA PRO A 32 7.80 0.62 12.45
C PRO A 32 8.45 1.96 12.05
N MET A 33 9.60 1.90 11.40
CA MET A 33 10.37 3.06 10.95
C MET A 33 9.76 3.68 9.68
N LEU A 34 9.06 2.89 8.87
CA LEU A 34 8.38 3.37 7.67
C LEU A 34 7.21 4.30 8.08
N SER A 35 7.27 5.53 7.61
CA SER A 35 6.30 6.59 7.90
C SER A 35 5.43 6.92 6.70
N GLY A 36 5.91 6.63 5.50
CA GLY A 36 5.13 6.75 4.28
C GLY A 36 5.92 6.34 3.05
N PHE A 37 5.21 6.18 1.94
CA PHE A 37 5.77 5.94 0.62
C PHE A 37 4.72 6.32 -0.44
N ALA A 38 5.16 6.54 -1.67
CA ALA A 38 4.31 6.75 -2.82
C ALA A 38 4.46 5.61 -3.83
N LEU A 39 3.41 5.37 -4.59
CA LEU A 39 3.42 4.49 -5.76
C LEU A 39 3.13 5.30 -7.00
N ARG A 40 3.95 5.10 -8.03
CA ARG A 40 3.71 5.61 -9.37
C ARG A 40 2.62 4.82 -10.08
N ASP A 41 2.27 5.27 -11.28
CA ASP A 41 1.28 4.61 -12.12
C ASP A 41 1.72 3.20 -12.59
N ASP A 42 3.01 2.93 -12.59
CA ASP A 42 3.60 1.63 -12.89
C ASP A 42 3.85 0.78 -11.62
N LEU A 43 3.34 1.22 -10.46
CA LEU A 43 3.56 0.60 -9.14
C LEU A 43 5.02 0.66 -8.66
N GLU A 44 5.87 1.49 -9.29
CA GLU A 44 7.20 1.76 -8.75
C GLU A 44 7.07 2.52 -7.42
N VAL A 45 7.78 2.04 -6.39
CA VAL A 45 7.82 2.67 -5.06
C VAL A 45 8.72 3.91 -5.11
N THR A 46 8.19 5.05 -4.69
CA THR A 46 8.92 6.33 -4.62
C THR A 46 8.69 7.02 -3.28
N ASP A 47 9.44 8.10 -3.03
CA ASP A 47 9.20 9.05 -1.93
C ASP A 47 9.04 8.36 -0.56
N ILE A 48 9.95 7.42 -0.26
CA ILE A 48 9.94 6.66 0.98
C ILE A 48 10.34 7.58 2.14
N ALA A 49 9.40 7.77 3.07
CA ALA A 49 9.58 8.54 4.29
C ALA A 49 9.80 7.58 5.46
N ILE A 50 10.90 7.79 6.19
CA ILE A 50 11.30 6.93 7.30
C ILE A 50 11.60 7.81 8.51
N SER A 51 11.00 7.45 9.65
CA SER A 51 11.24 8.10 10.94
C SER A 51 12.18 7.23 11.75
N THR A 52 13.45 7.62 11.77
CA THR A 52 14.54 6.86 12.42
C THR A 52 15.25 7.73 13.44
N TRP A 53 15.97 7.12 14.38
CA TRP A 53 16.86 7.88 15.24
C TRP A 53 18.05 8.43 14.43
N PRO A 54 18.65 9.56 14.86
CA PRO A 54 19.85 10.09 14.22
C PRO A 54 20.94 9.02 14.12
N GLY A 55 21.47 8.81 12.91
CA GLY A 55 22.53 7.82 12.64
C GLY A 55 22.06 6.46 12.12
N TYR A 56 20.75 6.22 11.97
CA TYR A 56 20.25 5.06 11.24
C TYR A 56 20.01 5.39 9.78
N SER A 57 20.72 4.70 8.90
CA SER A 57 20.43 4.66 7.47
C SER A 57 19.52 3.48 7.21
N ALA A 58 18.33 3.72 6.67
CA ALA A 58 17.51 2.64 6.15
C ALA A 58 18.26 1.93 5.03
N GLY A 59 18.46 0.63 5.21
CA GLY A 59 19.14 -0.22 4.24
C GLY A 59 18.23 -0.62 3.09
N GLU A 60 18.84 -1.22 2.07
CA GLU A 60 18.18 -1.85 0.93
C GLU A 60 17.15 -2.90 1.37
N GLU A 61 17.41 -3.60 2.47
CA GLU A 61 16.50 -4.57 3.09
C GLU A 61 15.09 -4.00 3.35
N LEU A 62 14.99 -2.73 3.78
CA LEU A 62 13.68 -2.09 4.03
C LEU A 62 12.92 -1.84 2.73
N TYR A 63 13.65 -1.48 1.67
CA TYR A 63 13.08 -1.29 0.34
C TYR A 63 12.60 -2.63 -0.23
N GLU A 64 13.44 -3.67 -0.16
CA GLU A 64 13.10 -5.02 -0.58
C GLU A 64 11.88 -5.56 0.18
N ASP A 65 11.84 -5.39 1.50
CA ASP A 65 10.72 -5.80 2.34
C ASP A 65 9.40 -5.11 1.99
N LEU A 66 9.47 -3.82 1.61
CA LEU A 66 8.31 -3.04 1.18
C LEU A 66 7.84 -3.49 -0.20
N VAL A 67 8.75 -3.62 -1.16
CA VAL A 67 8.45 -4.06 -2.53
C VAL A 67 7.89 -5.48 -2.52
N GLN A 68 8.48 -6.40 -1.76
CA GLN A 68 7.99 -7.77 -1.65
C GLN A 68 6.57 -7.81 -1.09
N ALA A 69 6.28 -7.06 -0.02
CA ALA A 69 4.93 -7.04 0.54
C ALA A 69 3.88 -6.45 -0.41
N LEU A 70 4.25 -5.51 -1.27
CA LEU A 70 3.38 -4.97 -2.30
C LEU A 70 3.21 -5.95 -3.47
N ALA A 71 4.27 -6.68 -3.83
CA ALA A 71 4.21 -7.74 -4.84
C ALA A 71 3.28 -8.87 -4.39
N ASP A 72 3.43 -9.35 -3.15
CA ASP A 72 2.56 -10.38 -2.56
C ASP A 72 1.07 -9.95 -2.63
N LEU A 73 0.78 -8.68 -2.31
CA LEU A 73 -0.57 -8.13 -2.41
C LEU A 73 -1.08 -8.11 -3.86
N ALA A 74 -0.25 -7.72 -4.82
CA ALA A 74 -0.62 -7.67 -6.23
C ALA A 74 -0.86 -9.07 -6.82
N GLU A 75 -0.08 -10.06 -6.40
CA GLU A 75 -0.22 -11.47 -6.80
C GLU A 75 -1.48 -12.10 -6.20
N GLU A 76 -1.70 -11.93 -4.89
CA GLU A 76 -2.89 -12.47 -4.23
C GLU A 76 -4.17 -11.80 -4.74
N ARG A 77 -4.10 -10.50 -5.03
CA ARG A 77 -5.26 -9.65 -5.35
C ARG A 77 -4.95 -8.68 -6.51
N PRO A 78 -5.08 -9.13 -7.76
CA PRO A 78 -4.88 -8.27 -8.94
C PRO A 78 -5.82 -7.06 -8.98
N ASP A 79 -6.99 -7.14 -8.33
CA ASP A 79 -7.94 -6.04 -8.18
C ASP A 79 -7.45 -4.91 -7.26
N ALA A 80 -6.47 -5.19 -6.40
CA ALA A 80 -5.83 -4.21 -5.52
C ALA A 80 -4.90 -3.25 -6.30
N VAL A 81 -4.35 -3.68 -7.45
CA VAL A 81 -3.43 -2.89 -8.27
C VAL A 81 -4.05 -1.54 -8.67
N GLU A 82 -5.30 -1.54 -9.13
CA GLU A 82 -6.04 -0.33 -9.50
C GLU A 82 -6.33 0.60 -8.32
N VAL A 83 -6.27 0.07 -7.10
CA VAL A 83 -6.42 0.86 -5.86
C VAL A 83 -5.08 1.42 -5.42
N LEU A 84 -3.97 0.72 -5.66
CA LEU A 84 -2.62 1.13 -5.26
C LEU A 84 -2.01 2.17 -6.20
N ARG A 85 -2.26 2.03 -7.50
CA ARG A 85 -1.66 2.82 -8.57
C ARG A 85 -1.79 4.32 -8.34
N GLY A 86 -0.67 5.04 -8.45
CA GLY A 86 -0.64 6.51 -8.39
C GLY A 86 -1.02 7.08 -7.02
N ARG A 87 -0.92 6.31 -5.93
CA ARG A 87 -1.32 6.74 -4.58
C ARG A 87 -0.15 6.85 -3.62
N THR A 88 -0.32 7.76 -2.65
CA THR A 88 0.57 7.92 -1.51
C THR A 88 -0.07 7.32 -0.27
N PHE A 89 0.73 6.59 0.50
CA PHE A 89 0.35 6.02 1.78
C PHE A 89 1.22 6.61 2.87
N ALA A 90 0.58 7.11 3.93
CA ALA A 90 1.26 7.68 5.08
C ALA A 90 0.69 7.09 6.36
N ARG A 91 1.57 6.85 7.33
CA ARG A 91 1.20 6.39 8.65
C ARG A 91 0.65 7.58 9.45
N ALA A 92 -0.50 7.37 10.09
CA ALA A 92 -1.01 8.32 11.08
C ALA A 92 -0.24 8.14 12.40
N PHE A 93 0.28 9.25 12.92
CA PHE A 93 0.84 9.33 14.27
C PHE A 93 -0.24 9.97 15.16
N HIS A 94 -0.68 9.24 16.18
CA HIS A 94 -1.68 9.67 17.15
C HIS A 94 -1.04 9.85 18.52
#